data_AF-A0A550HUR7-F1
#
_entry.id   AF-A0A550HUR7-F1
#
_cell.length_a   1.000
_cell.length_b   1.000
_cell.length_c   1.000
_cell.angle_alpha   90.00
_cell.angle_beta   90.00
_cell.angle_gamma   90.00
#
_symmetry.space_group_name_H-M   'P 1'
#
loop_
_entity.id
_entity.type
_entity.pdbx_description
1 polymer ?
#
loop_
_entity_poly.entity_id
_entity_poly.type
_entity_poly.pdbx_seq_one_letter_code
_entity_poly.pdbx_strand_id
1 'polypeptide(L)'
;MNADRSAPGRAWTGDDRERNNECHERWLPARNRLTDHLTYQDEWFDEQCGGCLFWVALRGELGRDWGVCTQPDSPFDGRARFEHDGCEFFAIREDGSFG
;
A
#
# COMPACT_ATOMS: atom_id res chain seq x y z
N MET A 1 18.56 16.95 9.68
CA MET A 1 17.55 17.75 8.96
C MET A 1 16.21 17.40 9.58
N ASN A 2 15.54 18.39 10.16
CA ASN A 2 14.37 18.20 11.01
C ASN A 2 13.17 17.81 10.15
N ALA A 3 12.58 16.64 10.43
CA ALA A 3 11.25 16.31 9.94
C ALA A 3 10.28 17.34 10.53
N ASP A 4 9.57 18.05 9.67
CA ASP A 4 8.53 19.00 10.04
C ASP A 4 7.40 18.21 10.70
N ARG A 5 7.48 18.07 12.03
CA ARG A 5 6.34 17.66 12.83
C ARG A 5 5.25 18.66 12.52
N SER A 6 4.26 18.22 11.73
CA SER A 6 3.11 19.05 11.33
C SER A 6 2.71 19.94 12.49
N ALA A 7 2.91 21.26 12.33
CA ALA A 7 2.63 22.23 13.39
C ALA A 7 1.24 21.95 14.00
N PRO A 8 1.08 22.03 15.33
CA PRO A 8 -0.15 21.65 16.00
C PRO A 8 -1.36 22.34 15.34
N GLY A 9 -2.28 21.53 14.80
CA GLY A 9 -3.50 21.99 14.12
C GLY A 9 -3.52 21.84 12.60
N ARG A 10 -2.44 21.42 11.93
CA ARG A 10 -2.48 21.09 10.49
C ARG A 10 -2.82 19.62 10.26
N ALA A 11 -3.59 19.37 9.19
CA ALA A 11 -3.83 18.01 8.72
C ALA A 11 -2.53 17.38 8.23
N TRP A 12 -2.32 16.11 8.55
CA TRP A 12 -1.16 15.35 8.10
C TRP A 12 -1.23 15.11 6.59
N THR A 13 -0.13 15.34 5.88
CA THR A 13 -0.06 15.21 4.41
C THR A 13 0.40 13.84 3.93
N GLY A 14 0.91 12.99 4.83
CA GLY A 14 1.62 11.77 4.51
C GLY A 14 3.15 11.93 4.40
N ASP A 15 3.70 13.13 4.68
CA ASP A 15 5.15 13.43 4.57
C ASP A 15 5.85 13.52 5.94
N ASP A 16 5.41 12.73 6.92
CA ASP A 16 6.04 12.66 8.25
C ASP A 16 6.57 11.25 8.48
N ARG A 17 7.90 11.10 8.44
CA ARG A 17 8.56 9.80 8.54
C ARG A 17 8.23 9.03 9.81
N GLU A 18 8.13 9.69 10.96
CA GLU A 18 7.85 9.02 12.25
C GLU A 18 6.43 8.44 12.22
N ARG A 19 5.45 9.25 11.80
CA ARG A 19 4.06 8.78 11.63
C ARG A 19 3.90 7.74 10.54
N ASN A 20 4.63 7.88 9.42
CA ASN A 20 4.60 6.91 8.33
C ASN A 20 5.11 5.55 8.82
N ASN A 21 6.20 5.52 9.59
CA ASN A 21 6.74 4.30 10.19
C ASN A 21 5.75 3.66 11.16
N GLU A 22 5.12 4.45 12.04
CA GLU A 22 4.08 3.94 12.96
C GLU A 22 2.88 3.33 12.20
N CYS A 23 2.47 3.95 11.09
CA CYS A 23 1.45 3.38 10.20
C CYS A 23 1.94 2.09 9.54
N HIS A 24 3.14 2.09 8.96
CA HIS A 24 3.73 0.94 8.31
C HIS A 24 3.79 -0.26 9.26
N GLU A 25 4.37 -0.10 10.45
CA GLU A 25 4.49 -1.15 11.46
C GLU A 25 3.12 -1.71 11.90
N ARG A 26 2.13 -0.84 12.06
CA ARG A 26 0.77 -1.26 12.47
C ARG A 26 0.00 -1.96 11.35
N TRP A 27 0.21 -1.58 10.09
CA TRP A 27 -0.55 -2.11 8.95
C TRP A 27 0.11 -3.34 8.30
N LEU A 28 1.44 -3.48 8.39
CA LEU A 28 2.18 -4.58 7.78
C LEU A 28 1.69 -5.99 8.19
N PRO A 29 1.25 -6.24 9.44
CA PRO A 29 0.70 -7.55 9.83
C PRO A 29 -0.65 -7.89 9.17
N ALA A 30 -1.37 -6.90 8.62
CA ALA A 30 -2.68 -7.08 7.99
C ALA A 30 -2.61 -7.44 6.49
N ARG A 31 -1.40 -7.69 5.97
CA ARG A 31 -1.19 -8.11 4.58
C ARG A 31 -1.85 -9.47 4.29
N ASN A 32 -2.27 -9.64 3.04
CA ASN A 32 -2.93 -10.86 2.57
C ASN A 32 -1.93 -11.93 2.11
N ARG A 33 -0.98 -11.56 1.26
CA ARG A 33 -0.01 -12.47 0.65
C ARG A 33 1.34 -12.34 1.35
N LEU A 34 1.46 -12.99 2.50
CA LEU A 34 2.69 -13.02 3.29
C LEU A 34 3.75 -13.89 2.58
N THR A 35 4.84 -13.26 2.14
CA THR A 35 5.94 -13.89 1.38
C THR A 35 6.69 -14.96 2.17
N ASP A 36 6.60 -14.95 3.49
CA ASP A 36 7.21 -15.92 4.40
C ASP A 36 6.30 -17.12 4.71
N HIS A 37 5.07 -17.14 4.19
CA HIS A 37 4.14 -18.23 4.41
C HIS A 37 4.35 -19.36 3.40
N LEU A 38 4.24 -20.62 3.85
CA LEU A 38 4.44 -21.82 3.01
C LEU A 38 3.45 -21.96 1.84
N THR A 39 2.39 -21.15 1.82
CA THR A 39 1.38 -21.13 0.76
C THR A 39 1.58 -20.01 -0.25
N TYR A 40 2.65 -19.22 -0.11
CA TYR A 40 3.00 -18.20 -1.08
C TYR A 40 3.27 -18.84 -2.44
N GLN A 41 2.73 -18.23 -3.49
CA GLN A 41 2.89 -18.66 -4.87
C GLN A 41 3.85 -17.70 -5.57
N ASP A 42 4.79 -18.21 -6.36
CA ASP A 42 5.80 -17.38 -7.03
C ASP A 42 5.15 -16.37 -7.98
N GLU A 43 4.03 -16.73 -8.62
CA GLU A 43 3.26 -15.84 -9.50
C GLU A 43 2.77 -14.59 -8.78
N TRP A 44 2.56 -14.64 -7.46
CA TRP A 44 2.15 -13.47 -6.69
C TRP A 44 3.21 -12.39 -6.61
N PHE A 45 4.47 -12.72 -6.92
CA PHE A 45 5.52 -11.72 -7.02
C PHE A 45 5.24 -10.71 -8.14
N ASP A 46 4.56 -11.10 -9.22
CA ASP A 46 4.21 -10.20 -10.32
C ASP A 46 2.80 -9.60 -10.18
N GLU A 47 2.00 -10.07 -9.21
CA GLU A 47 0.62 -9.65 -8.95
C GLU A 47 0.48 -8.77 -7.70
N GLN A 48 1.28 -7.71 -7.66
CA GLN A 48 1.36 -6.80 -6.52
C GLN A 48 0.41 -5.61 -6.64
N CYS A 49 -0.11 -5.12 -5.52
CA CYS A 49 -1.05 -4.02 -5.44
C CYS A 49 -0.56 -2.77 -6.19
N GLY A 50 0.72 -2.40 -6.08
CA GLY A 50 1.29 -1.25 -6.79
C GLY A 50 1.23 -1.35 -8.31
N GLY A 51 1.18 -2.57 -8.86
CA GLY A 51 1.02 -2.84 -10.30
C GLY A 51 -0.44 -3.04 -10.73
N CYS A 52 -1.39 -2.96 -9.79
CA CYS A 52 -2.80 -3.18 -10.05
C CYS A 52 -3.50 -1.90 -10.55
N LEU A 53 -4.37 -2.04 -11.56
CA LEU A 53 -5.20 -0.97 -12.10
C LEU A 53 -6.08 -0.30 -11.03
N PHE A 54 -6.45 -1.04 -9.99
CA PHE A 54 -7.37 -0.60 -8.94
C PHE A 54 -6.67 -0.10 -7.68
N TRP A 55 -5.35 0.06 -7.69
CA TRP A 55 -4.63 0.60 -6.54
C TRP A 55 -4.29 2.06 -6.75
N VAL A 56 -4.58 2.88 -5.75
CA VAL A 56 -4.32 4.31 -5.76
C VAL A 56 -3.40 4.66 -4.60
N ALA A 57 -2.21 5.16 -4.89
CA ALA A 57 -1.25 5.58 -3.86
C ALA A 57 -1.87 6.59 -2.89
N LEU A 58 -1.54 6.46 -1.61
CA LEU A 58 -1.83 7.52 -0.64
C LEU A 58 -1.00 8.76 -0.96
N ARG A 59 -1.39 9.90 -0.38
CA ARG A 59 -0.64 11.15 -0.56
C ARG A 59 0.69 11.11 0.21
N GLY A 60 1.70 11.77 -0.35
CA GLY A 60 2.96 12.05 0.32
C GLY A 60 3.88 10.84 0.38
N GLU A 61 4.91 10.91 1.22
CA GLU A 61 5.89 9.82 1.40
C GLU A 61 5.24 8.49 1.82
N LEU A 62 4.11 8.50 2.54
CA LEU A 62 3.36 7.29 2.88
C LEU A 62 2.89 6.53 1.63
N GLY A 63 2.59 7.26 0.57
CA GLY A 63 2.15 6.75 -0.73
C GLY A 63 3.14 5.83 -1.43
N ARG A 64 4.43 5.90 -1.05
CA ARG A 64 5.47 5.05 -1.62
C ARG A 64 5.32 3.58 -1.26
N ASP A 65 4.75 3.32 -0.09
CA ASP A 65 4.54 1.95 0.41
C ASP A 65 3.06 1.58 0.44
N TRP A 66 2.16 2.58 0.56
CA TRP A 66 0.76 2.35 0.90
C TRP A 66 -0.19 3.11 -0.01
N GLY A 67 -1.21 2.40 -0.47
CA GLY A 67 -2.32 2.95 -1.26
C GLY A 67 -3.65 2.38 -0.81
N VAL A 68 -4.71 2.64 -1.56
CA VAL A 68 -6.06 2.13 -1.32
C VAL A 68 -6.47 1.26 -2.49
N CYS A 69 -7.06 0.10 -2.21
CA CYS A 69 -7.71 -0.72 -3.22
C CYS A 69 -9.11 -0.15 -3.52
N THR A 70 -9.45 -0.04 -4.81
CA THR A 70 -10.74 0.45 -5.30
C THR A 70 -11.45 -0.56 -6.19
N GLN A 71 -11.13 -1.85 -6.05
CA GLN A 71 -11.75 -2.96 -6.79
C GLN A 71 -13.00 -3.41 -6.02
N PRO A 72 -14.24 -3.17 -6.51
CA PRO A 72 -15.47 -3.45 -5.77
C PRO A 72 -15.64 -4.89 -5.30
N ASP A 73 -15.12 -5.87 -6.04
CA ASP A 73 -15.25 -7.28 -5.68
C ASP A 73 -14.17 -7.75 -4.69
N SER A 74 -13.12 -6.95 -4.48
CA SER A 74 -12.05 -7.28 -3.54
C SER A 74 -12.55 -7.17 -2.10
N PRO A 75 -12.18 -8.11 -1.20
CA PRO A 75 -12.44 -7.94 0.24
C PRO A 75 -11.72 -6.73 0.85
N PHE A 76 -10.86 -6.08 0.06
CA PHE A 76 -10.04 -4.93 0.45
C PHE A 76 -10.50 -3.60 -0.14
N ASP A 77 -11.64 -3.53 -0.83
CA ASP A 77 -12.19 -2.27 -1.34
C ASP A 77 -12.28 -1.19 -0.24
N GLY A 78 -11.75 -0.01 -0.54
CA GLY A 78 -11.67 1.13 0.38
C GLY A 78 -10.65 0.98 1.52
N ARG A 79 -9.79 -0.07 1.53
CA ARG A 79 -8.81 -0.30 2.59
C ARG A 79 -7.39 0.04 2.15
N ALA A 80 -6.58 0.47 3.11
CA ALA A 80 -5.15 0.65 2.91
C ALA A 80 -4.45 -0.69 2.61
N ARG A 81 -3.59 -0.69 1.59
CA ARG A 81 -2.88 -1.85 1.07
C ARG A 81 -1.42 -1.52 0.81
N PHE A 82 -0.56 -2.44 1.25
CA PHE A 82 0.86 -2.37 0.98
C PHE A 82 1.09 -2.58 -0.51
N GLU A 83 1.98 -1.80 -1.10
CA GLU A 83 2.29 -1.80 -2.54
C GLU A 83 2.69 -3.22 -3.02
N HIS A 84 3.43 -3.96 -2.19
CA HIS A 84 3.88 -5.33 -2.48
C HIS A 84 2.94 -6.45 -2.00
N ASP A 85 1.73 -6.13 -1.53
CA ASP A 85 0.71 -7.14 -1.20
C ASP A 85 -0.15 -7.46 -2.43
N GLY A 86 -1.18 -8.30 -2.32
CA GLY A 86 -2.07 -8.60 -3.46
C GLY A 86 -3.36 -9.31 -3.08
N CYS A 87 -4.21 -9.53 -4.07
CA CYS A 87 -5.44 -10.33 -3.96
C CYS A 87 -5.75 -11.00 -5.30
N GLU A 88 -6.69 -11.94 -5.27
CA GLU A 88 -7.21 -12.70 -6.40
C GLU A 88 -7.85 -11.86 -7.51
N PHE A 89 -8.15 -10.57 -7.24
CA PHE A 89 -8.72 -9.63 -8.20
C PHE A 89 -7.67 -8.68 -8.81
N PHE A 90 -6.39 -9.07 -8.79
CA PHE A 90 -5.33 -8.32 -9.46
C PHE A 90 -5.64 -8.14 -10.95
N ALA A 91 -5.46 -6.92 -11.45
CA ALA A 91 -5.55 -6.58 -12.86
C ALA A 91 -4.36 -5.69 -13.20
N ILE A 92 -3.50 -6.15 -14.12
CA ILE A 92 -2.27 -5.45 -14.46
C ILE A 92 -2.56 -4.07 -15.06
N ARG A 93 -1.73 -3.08 -14.72
CA ARG A 93 -1.67 -1.81 -15.44
C ARG A 93 -0.97 -2.00 -16.79
N GLU A 94 -1.69 -1.73 -17.88
CA GLU A 94 -1.17 -1.93 -19.24
C GLU A 94 0.03 -1.01 -19.57
N ASP A 95 0.18 0.12 -18.87
CA ASP A 95 1.30 1.04 -19.05
C ASP A 95 2.59 0.58 -18.35
N GLY A 96 2.55 -0.54 -17.61
CA GLY A 96 3.68 -1.10 -16.87
C GLY A 96 4.13 -0.25 -15.69
N SER A 97 3.33 0.75 -15.28
CA SER A 97 3.64 1.56 -14.11
C SER A 97 3.45 0.77 -12.82
N PHE A 98 4.21 1.15 -11.80
CA PHE A 98 4.16 0.58 -10.46
C PHE A 98 4.24 1.72 -9.44
N GLY A 99 3.35 1.69 -8.46
CA GLY A 99 3.21 2.73 -7.43
C GLY A 99 2.34 3.93 -7.82
#